data_AF-A0A934QJ28-F1
#
_entry.id   AF-A0A934QJ28-F1
#
_cell.length_a   1.000
_cell.length_b   1.000
_cell.length_c   1.000
_cell.angle_alpha   90.00
_cell.angle_beta   90.00
_cell.angle_gamma   90.00
#
_symmetry.space_group_name_H-M   'P 1'
#
loop_
_entity.id
_entity.type
_entity.pdbx_description
1 polymer ?
#
loop_
_entity_poly.entity_id
_entity_poly.type
_entity_poly.pdbx_seq_one_letter_code
_entity_poly.pdbx_strand_id
1 'polypeptide(L)'
;MVSGRGDLSTPLDTRLAGLGRRRRVRLVVPSFQLVPSVLSTTDYMAMLPRQSIEANANLDLAIRQPPVEVDGFPLHLAWHSRQTHDAVVQHVAEIIHAILGPTSTSSDGTSKP
;
A
#
# COMPACT_ATOMS: atom_id res chain seq x y z
N MET A 1 -0.74 3.05 12.69
CA MET A 1 -1.83 2.99 11.69
C MET A 1 -1.74 4.21 10.81
N VAL A 2 -2.15 4.11 9.54
CA VAL A 2 -2.18 5.27 8.64
C VAL A 2 -3.63 5.62 8.32
N SER A 3 -4.01 6.86 8.57
CA SER A 3 -5.29 7.42 8.17
C SER A 3 -5.14 8.90 7.89
N GLY A 4 -5.43 9.31 6.65
CA GLY A 4 -5.41 10.72 6.28
C GLY A 4 -6.53 11.55 6.93
N ARG A 5 -7.59 10.89 7.44
CA ARG A 5 -8.74 11.53 8.10
C ARG A 5 -8.78 11.32 9.61
N GLY A 6 -7.81 10.60 10.17
CA GLY A 6 -7.76 10.28 11.59
C GLY A 6 -8.73 9.18 12.02
N ASP A 7 -9.32 8.43 11.09
CA ASP A 7 -10.12 7.24 11.38
C ASP A 7 -9.34 6.27 12.28
N LEU A 8 -10.05 5.63 13.22
CA LEU A 8 -9.49 4.70 14.20
C LEU A 8 -9.65 3.22 13.82
N SER A 9 -10.26 2.94 12.67
CA SER A 9 -10.54 1.60 12.16
C SER A 9 -10.24 1.49 10.67
N THR A 10 -9.80 0.31 10.24
CA THR A 10 -9.42 -0.02 8.85
C THR A 10 -10.03 -1.36 8.44
N PRO A 11 -10.07 -1.72 7.15
CA PRO A 11 -10.55 -3.03 6.71
C PRO A 11 -9.84 -4.23 7.38
N LEU A 12 -8.56 -4.07 7.77
CA LEU A 12 -7.84 -5.06 8.55
C LEU A 12 -8.48 -5.32 9.92
N ASP A 13 -9.03 -4.30 10.58
CA ASP A 13 -9.69 -4.46 11.88
C ASP A 13 -10.95 -5.33 11.75
N THR A 14 -11.71 -5.14 10.67
CA THR A 14 -12.86 -5.99 10.33
C THR A 14 -12.43 -7.44 10.06
N ARG A 15 -11.33 -7.65 9.31
CA ARG A 15 -10.79 -8.99 9.05
C ARG A 15 -10.32 -9.68 10.32
N LEU A 16 -9.61 -8.97 11.20
CA LEU A 16 -9.18 -9.50 12.50
C LEU A 16 -10.38 -9.86 13.38
N ALA A 17 -11.42 -9.02 13.41
CA ALA A 17 -12.64 -9.27 14.18
C ALA A 17 -13.36 -10.54 13.72
N GLY A 18 -13.42 -10.79 12.39
CA GLY A 18 -13.95 -12.04 11.83
C GLY A 18 -13.20 -13.30 12.27
N LEU A 19 -11.93 -13.16 12.67
CA LEU A 19 -11.11 -14.24 13.24
C LEU A 19 -11.15 -14.28 14.79
N GLY A 20 -12.02 -13.49 15.42
CA GLY A 20 -12.07 -13.36 16.88
C GLY A 20 -10.84 -12.68 17.48
N ARG A 21 -10.08 -11.92 16.69
CA ARG A 21 -8.87 -11.21 17.10
C ARG A 21 -9.10 -9.69 17.12
N ARG A 22 -8.27 -9.00 17.88
CA ARG A 22 -8.23 -7.52 17.91
C ARG A 22 -6.78 -7.07 18.04
N ARG A 23 -6.41 -6.01 17.31
CA ARG A 23 -5.11 -5.35 17.48
C ARG A 23 -5.22 -4.16 18.43
N ARG A 24 -4.08 -3.67 18.90
CA ARG A 24 -3.98 -2.44 19.70
C ARG A 24 -3.35 -1.33 18.87
N VAL A 25 -4.13 -0.32 18.50
CA VAL A 25 -3.60 0.85 17.79
C VAL A 25 -2.97 1.82 18.80
N ARG A 26 -1.65 1.97 18.76
CA ARG A 26 -0.88 2.88 19.64
C ARG A 26 -0.70 4.28 19.05
N LEU A 27 -0.58 4.37 17.73
CA LEU A 27 -0.35 5.62 17.00
C LEU A 27 -1.09 5.61 15.66
N VAL A 28 -1.64 6.77 15.30
CA VAL A 28 -2.20 7.06 13.98
C VAL A 28 -1.39 8.18 13.34
N VAL A 29 -0.96 7.97 12.09
CA VAL A 29 -0.21 8.97 11.30
C VAL A 29 -0.96 9.28 10.00
N PRO A 30 -0.80 10.48 9.43
CA PRO A 30 -1.56 10.89 8.23
C PRO A 30 -1.04 10.31 6.91
N SER A 31 0.20 9.80 6.87
CA SER A 31 0.84 9.32 5.64
C SER A 31 1.76 8.12 5.90
N PHE A 32 1.87 7.23 4.91
CA PHE A 32 2.78 6.08 4.93
C PHE A 32 4.25 6.49 5.04
N GLN A 33 4.62 7.67 4.51
CA GLN A 33 5.99 8.18 4.54
C GLN A 33 6.54 8.43 5.96
N LEU A 34 5.65 8.64 6.94
CA LEU A 34 6.04 8.87 8.34
C LEU A 34 6.25 7.58 9.12
N VAL A 35 5.78 6.44 8.60
CA VAL A 35 5.84 5.18 9.33
C VAL A 35 7.27 4.71 9.57
N PRO A 36 8.20 4.75 8.59
CA PRO A 36 9.54 4.22 8.81
C PRO A 36 10.32 4.92 9.93
N SER A 37 10.21 6.26 10.05
CA SER A 37 10.85 7.01 11.14
C SER A 37 10.28 6.65 12.52
N VAL A 38 8.95 6.44 12.60
CA VAL A 38 8.32 5.94 13.84
C VAL A 38 8.83 4.54 14.19
N LEU A 39 8.86 3.62 13.22
CA LEU A 39 9.30 2.25 13.47
C LEU A 39 10.79 2.18 13.87
N SER A 40 11.63 3.09 13.37
CA SER A 40 13.05 3.12 13.74
C SER A 40 13.33 3.48 15.20
N THR A 41 12.33 3.99 15.92
CA THR A 41 12.48 4.48 17.31
C THR A 41 11.50 3.84 18.29
N THR A 42 10.72 2.84 17.84
CA THR A 42 9.67 2.22 18.65
C THR A 42 9.58 0.72 18.40
N ASP A 43 9.09 -0.04 19.38
CA ASP A 43 8.79 -1.47 19.22
C ASP A 43 7.45 -1.73 18.52
N TYR A 44 7.06 -0.83 17.61
CA TYR A 44 5.79 -0.94 16.89
C TYR A 44 5.95 -1.76 15.62
N MET A 45 4.82 -2.17 15.06
CA MET A 45 4.76 -2.76 13.74
C MET A 45 3.64 -2.10 12.94
N ALA A 46 3.78 -2.10 11.62
CA ALA A 46 2.79 -1.56 10.71
C ALA A 46 2.59 -2.51 9.52
N MET A 47 1.35 -2.56 9.02
CA MET A 47 1.03 -3.15 7.73
C MET A 47 0.94 -2.01 6.72
N LEU A 48 1.68 -2.11 5.62
CA LEU A 48 1.86 -1.05 4.63
C LEU A 48 1.82 -1.63 3.21
N PRO A 49 1.42 -0.84 2.20
CA PRO A 49 1.65 -1.21 0.80
C PRO A 49 3.14 -1.38 0.55
N ARG A 50 3.52 -2.38 -0.24
CA ARG A 50 4.94 -2.71 -0.50
C ARG A 50 5.70 -1.50 -1.05
N GLN A 51 5.14 -0.80 -2.03
CA GLN A 51 5.79 0.34 -2.68
C GLN A 51 6.07 1.50 -1.71
N SER A 52 5.36 1.60 -0.58
CA SER A 52 5.56 2.69 0.39
C SER A 52 6.87 2.57 1.18
N ILE A 53 7.49 1.39 1.21
CA ILE A 53 8.75 1.14 1.94
C ILE A 53 9.95 1.07 0.99
N GLU A 54 9.76 0.91 -0.32
CA GLU A 54 10.86 0.70 -1.27
C GLU A 54 11.89 1.84 -1.26
N ALA A 55 11.45 3.09 -1.10
CA ALA A 55 12.33 4.26 -0.96
C ALA A 55 13.13 4.30 0.36
N ASN A 56 12.82 3.42 1.32
CA ASN A 56 13.41 3.37 2.66
C ASN A 56 14.19 2.06 2.89
N ALA A 57 14.68 1.42 1.82
CA ALA A 57 15.43 0.16 1.87
C ALA A 57 16.68 0.19 2.76
N ASN A 58 17.19 1.38 3.10
CA ASN A 58 18.37 1.57 3.94
C ASN A 58 18.08 1.53 5.45
N LEU A 59 16.81 1.43 5.86
CA LEU A 59 16.44 1.33 7.27
C LEU A 59 16.50 -0.13 7.74
N ASP A 60 16.93 -0.34 8.98
CA ASP A 60 16.97 -1.66 9.63
C ASP A 60 15.56 -2.13 10.02
N LEU A 61 14.74 -2.42 9.02
CA LEU A 61 13.36 -2.88 9.18
C LEU A 61 13.18 -4.27 8.55
N ALA A 62 12.64 -5.20 9.34
CA ALA A 62 12.25 -6.50 8.83
C ALA A 62 10.89 -6.42 8.10
N ILE A 63 10.88 -6.74 6.81
CA ILE A 63 9.65 -6.85 6.01
C ILE A 63 9.18 -8.30 6.03
N ARG A 64 7.92 -8.52 6.40
CA ARG A 64 7.26 -9.84 6.46
C ARG A 64 5.92 -9.79 5.75
N GLN A 65 5.46 -10.94 5.25
CA GLN A 65 4.10 -11.07 4.76
C GLN A 65 3.10 -10.87 5.92
N PRO A 66 1.94 -10.21 5.66
CA PRO A 66 0.84 -10.13 6.61
C PRO A 66 0.45 -11.52 7.16
N PRO A 67 0.20 -11.66 8.47
CA PRO A 67 -0.26 -12.92 9.06
C PRO A 67 -1.74 -13.22 8.77
N VAL A 68 -2.45 -12.29 8.12
CA VAL A 68 -3.84 -12.40 7.71
C VAL A 68 -3.94 -11.84 6.31
N GLU A 69 -4.62 -12.56 5.42
CA GLU A 69 -4.91 -12.06 4.09
C GLU A 69 -5.86 -10.85 4.18
N VAL A 70 -5.43 -9.76 3.57
CA VAL A 70 -6.23 -8.55 3.44
C VAL A 70 -6.26 -8.21 1.97
N ASP A 71 -7.46 -7.95 1.46
CA ASP A 71 -7.62 -7.52 0.07
C ASP A 71 -6.78 -6.25 -0.15
N GLY A 72 -6.06 -6.22 -1.27
CA GLY A 72 -5.43 -5.00 -1.72
C GLY A 72 -6.46 -3.92 -2.04
N PHE A 73 -6.00 -2.70 -2.25
CA PHE A 73 -6.85 -1.61 -2.74
C PHE A 73 -6.41 -1.19 -4.14
N PRO A 74 -7.34 -0.84 -5.02
CA PRO A 74 -7.00 -0.32 -6.34
C PRO A 74 -6.38 1.08 -6.22
N LEU A 75 -5.37 1.34 -7.06
CA LEU A 75 -4.85 2.68 -7.28
C LEU A 75 -5.50 3.25 -8.54
N HIS A 76 -6.14 4.42 -8.42
CA HIS A 76 -6.85 5.07 -9.51
C HIS A 76 -6.14 6.36 -9.92
N LEU A 77 -6.07 6.61 -11.22
CA LEU A 77 -5.81 7.94 -11.76
C LEU A 77 -7.15 8.61 -12.05
N ALA A 78 -7.29 9.87 -11.65
CA ALA A 78 -8.50 10.64 -11.85
C ALA A 78 -8.15 12.05 -12.31
N TRP A 79 -8.95 12.57 -13.23
CA TRP A 79 -8.90 13.94 -13.71
C TRP A 79 -10.32 14.46 -13.91
N HIS A 80 -10.46 15.78 -14.03
CA HIS A 80 -11.76 16.39 -14.26
C HIS A 80 -12.27 16.05 -15.67
N SER A 81 -13.57 15.78 -15.85
CA SER A 81 -14.16 15.38 -17.15
C SER A 81 -13.87 16.35 -18.30
N ARG A 82 -13.73 17.64 -18.00
CA ARG A 82 -13.32 18.69 -18.96
C ARG A 82 -11.93 18.48 -19.56
N GLN A 83 -11.05 17.73 -18.88
CA GLN A 83 -9.67 17.47 -19.29
C GLN A 83 -9.49 16.11 -19.98
N THR A 84 -10.59 15.39 -20.25
CA THR A 84 -10.51 14.06 -20.87
C THR A 84 -9.81 14.09 -22.24
N HIS A 85 -9.92 15.19 -22.99
CA HIS A 85 -9.26 15.34 -24.29
C HIS A 85 -8.01 16.24 -24.22
N ASP A 86 -7.53 16.57 -23.02
CA ASP A 86 -6.31 17.35 -22.86
C ASP A 86 -5.08 16.46 -23.13
N ALA A 87 -4.29 16.83 -24.14
CA ALA A 87 -3.15 16.03 -24.57
C ALA A 87 -2.05 15.90 -23.49
N VAL A 88 -1.87 16.91 -22.64
CA VAL A 88 -0.87 16.87 -21.56
C VAL A 88 -1.33 15.94 -20.45
N VAL A 89 -2.61 16.02 -20.06
CA VAL A 89 -3.19 15.12 -19.05
C VAL A 89 -3.13 13.67 -19.52
N GLN A 90 -3.51 13.38 -20.76
CA GLN A 90 -3.44 12.03 -21.31
C GLN A 90 -2.00 11.52 -21.37
N HIS A 91 -1.06 12.33 -21.84
CA HIS A 91 0.34 11.94 -21.92
C HIS A 91 0.95 11.61 -20.54
N VAL A 92 0.68 12.42 -19.52
CA VAL A 92 1.15 12.14 -18.15
C VAL A 92 0.47 10.89 -17.59
N ALA A 93 -0.83 10.70 -17.84
CA ALA A 93 -1.54 9.50 -17.40
C ALA A 93 -0.97 8.22 -18.03
N GLU A 94 -0.62 8.26 -19.33
CA GLU A 94 0.06 7.17 -20.04
C GLU A 94 1.42 6.86 -19.43
N ILE A 95 2.24 7.87 -19.12
CA ILE A 95 3.54 7.68 -18.45
C ILE A 95 3.36 7.00 -17.09
N ILE A 96 2.43 7.51 -16.27
CA ILE A 96 2.17 6.93 -14.94
C ILE A 96 1.68 5.50 -15.08
N HIS A 97 0.80 5.22 -16.06
CA HIS A 97 0.32 3.87 -16.31
C HIS A 97 1.44 2.93 -16.80
N ALA A 98 2.38 3.42 -17.60
CA ALA A 98 3.54 2.63 -18.02
C ALA A 98 4.48 2.29 -16.85
N ILE A 99 4.62 3.18 -15.87
CA ILE A 99 5.50 2.98 -14.70
C ILE A 99 4.82 2.10 -13.63
N LEU A 100 3.53 2.34 -13.36
CA LEU A 100 2.79 1.71 -12.26
C LEU A 100 1.84 0.60 -12.71
N GLY A 101 1.66 0.41 -14.02
CA GLY A 101 0.84 -0.65 -14.59
C GLY A 101 1.36 -2.02 -14.19
N PRO A 102 0.52 -3.07 -14.27
CA PRO A 102 0.93 -4.42 -13.94
C PRO A 102 2.13 -4.80 -14.80
N THR A 103 3.29 -5.02 -14.17
CA THR A 103 4.40 -5.67 -14.84
C THR A 103 3.95 -7.08 -15.17
N SER A 104 3.82 -7.38 -16.46
CA SER A 104 3.63 -8.74 -16.96
C SER A 104 4.83 -9.56 -16.50
N THR A 105 4.73 -10.12 -15.30
CA THR A 105 5.69 -11.08 -14.78
C THR A 105 5.38 -12.37 -15.51
N SER A 106 6.06 -12.60 -16.63
CA SER A 106 6.05 -13.88 -17.32
C SER A 106 6.53 -14.95 -16.34
N SER A 107 5.61 -15.75 -15.81
CA SER A 107 5.96 -17.04 -15.22
C SER A 107 6.15 -18.03 -16.38
N ASP A 108 7.38 -18.11 -16.88
CA ASP A 108 7.85 -19.30 -17.58
C ASP A 108 8.30 -20.32 -16.52
N GLY A 109 7.85 -21.56 -16.66
CA GLY A 109 8.01 -22.57 -15.61
C GLY A 109 7.14 -23.81 -15.84
N THR A 110 7.45 -24.56 -16.89
CA THR A 110 7.16 -25.98 -17.08
C THR A 110 7.01 -26.80 -15.79
N SER A 111 5.96 -27.62 -15.68
CA SER A 111 6.13 -29.08 -15.79
C SER A 111 4.79 -29.84 -15.79
N LYS A 112 4.68 -30.69 -16.81
CA LYS A 112 3.73 -31.80 -16.95
C LYS A 112 4.05 -32.90 -15.92
N PRO A 113 3.11 -33.82 -15.64
CA PRO A 113 3.19 -35.10 -16.34
C PRO A 113 1.95 -35.44 -17.19
#